data_AF-A0AA51CEM1-F1
#
_entry.id   AF-A0AA51CEM1-F1
#
_cell.length_a   1.000
_cell.length_b   1.000
_cell.length_c   1.000
_cell.angle_alpha   90.00
_cell.angle_beta   90.00
_cell.angle_gamma   90.00
#
_symmetry.space_group_name_H-M   'P 1'
#
loop_
_entity.id
_entity.type
_entity.pdbx_description
1 polymer ?
#
loop_
_entity_poly.entity_id
_entity_poly.type
_entity_poly.pdbx_seq_one_letter_code
_entity_poly.pdbx_strand_id
1 'polypeptide(L)'
;MAQVYNRLEVDVRTETIDIITAVQNDSNSRFLDVFLLDNGVPINLTGHEVRIYGKKADGTEIYNDGEITEETNGRCQFELTSQALAVAQDLEVQIILFKDNVEILSTQPFKIHVVKSLISSGSVESSNEYGALVVLYQNLYEAYDLMVEIAAGIKDVAAAVEGTAESNNNMIQACMNYTDYKIVNIPSVETEVLNITGSGFVGNLGINVTSGGLITIKIYIDDELFFDFSRNVNTIISFGGGTSYALLRDMSALKQDNPSQPLSASAVRSILSFTKNIRIVASAAITDTSNSIQIIYGLVG
;
A
#
# COMPACT_ATOMS: atom_id res chain seq x y z
N MET A 1 -5.75 6.91 -44.82
CA MET A 1 -4.29 6.65 -44.75
C MET A 1 -3.69 6.96 -46.11
N ALA A 2 -2.41 7.27 -46.21
CA ALA A 2 -1.74 7.48 -47.50
C ALA A 2 -1.52 6.13 -48.20
N GLN A 3 -1.82 6.06 -49.49
CA GLN A 3 -1.64 4.87 -50.34
C GLN A 3 -0.70 5.20 -51.49
N VAL A 4 0.12 4.22 -51.89
CA VAL A 4 1.06 4.32 -53.01
C VAL A 4 0.82 3.15 -53.97
N TYR A 5 0.73 3.48 -55.26
CA TYR A 5 0.48 2.53 -56.34
C TYR A 5 1.70 2.50 -57.26
N ASN A 6 2.33 1.33 -57.36
CA ASN A 6 3.40 1.11 -58.33
C ASN A 6 2.76 0.54 -59.60
N ARG A 7 2.76 1.33 -60.67
CA ARG A 7 2.20 0.93 -61.97
C ARG A 7 3.20 0.08 -62.76
N LEU A 8 2.73 -1.02 -63.33
CA LEU A 8 3.50 -1.96 -64.13
C LEU A 8 2.72 -2.45 -65.35
N GLU A 9 3.42 -2.70 -66.46
CA GLU A 9 2.86 -3.42 -67.62
C GLU A 9 3.49 -4.81 -67.68
N VAL A 10 2.65 -5.85 -67.68
CA VAL A 10 3.09 -7.25 -67.70
C VAL A 10 2.52 -7.92 -68.93
N ASP A 11 3.41 -8.25 -69.87
CA ASP A 11 3.06 -9.04 -71.04
C ASP A 11 3.31 -10.53 -70.76
N VAL A 12 2.31 -11.37 -70.97
CA VAL A 12 2.43 -12.80 -70.68
C VAL A 12 3.47 -13.53 -71.55
N ARG A 13 3.92 -12.93 -72.66
CA ARG A 13 4.91 -13.52 -73.57
C ARG A 13 6.35 -13.07 -73.31
N THR A 14 6.56 -12.01 -72.54
CA THR A 14 7.90 -11.43 -72.34
C THR A 14 8.24 -11.28 -70.87
N GLU A 15 9.53 -11.23 -70.57
CA GLU A 15 10.00 -10.95 -69.22
C GLU A 15 9.71 -9.49 -68.83
N THR A 16 9.24 -9.28 -67.60
CA THR A 16 9.08 -7.95 -67.02
C THR A 16 10.40 -7.50 -66.38
N ILE A 17 10.96 -6.39 -66.88
CA ILE A 17 12.28 -5.87 -66.45
C ILE A 17 12.22 -4.64 -65.53
N ASP A 18 11.01 -4.15 -65.22
CA ASP A 18 10.84 -2.97 -64.37
C ASP A 18 11.26 -3.25 -62.92
N ILE A 19 11.88 -2.23 -62.30
CA ILE A 19 12.29 -2.30 -60.90
C ILE A 19 11.15 -1.77 -60.03
N ILE A 20 10.42 -2.67 -59.38
CA ILE A 20 9.42 -2.32 -58.37
C ILE A 20 10.04 -2.43 -57.00
N THR A 21 9.95 -1.36 -56.21
CA THR A 21 10.41 -1.36 -54.82
C THR A 21 9.26 -1.22 -53.83
N ALA A 22 9.30 -1.98 -52.75
CA ALA A 22 8.41 -1.87 -51.61
C ALA A 22 9.21 -1.82 -50.31
N VAL A 23 8.68 -1.21 -49.25
CA VAL A 23 9.37 -1.12 -47.95
C VAL A 23 8.86 -2.23 -47.03
N GLN A 24 9.79 -2.91 -46.36
CA GLN A 24 9.51 -4.00 -45.45
C GLN A 24 8.48 -3.60 -44.37
N ASN A 25 7.52 -4.49 -44.08
CA ASN A 25 6.47 -4.33 -43.06
C ASN A 25 5.43 -3.21 -43.30
N ASP A 26 5.45 -2.51 -44.44
CA ASP A 26 4.33 -1.66 -44.80
C ASP A 26 3.04 -2.50 -44.93
N SER A 27 1.90 -1.95 -44.51
CA SER A 27 0.61 -2.65 -44.48
C SER A 27 -0.51 -1.70 -44.83
N ASN A 28 -1.51 -2.15 -45.59
CA ASN A 28 -2.68 -1.35 -46.02
C ASN A 28 -2.32 -0.05 -46.78
N SER A 29 -1.10 0.05 -47.34
CA SER A 29 -0.59 1.30 -47.92
C SER A 29 0.11 1.12 -49.28
N ARG A 30 0.52 -0.10 -49.66
CA ARG A 30 1.22 -0.36 -50.93
C ARG A 30 0.43 -1.31 -51.81
N PHE A 31 0.23 -0.90 -53.05
CA PHE A 31 -0.47 -1.68 -54.05
C PHE A 31 0.39 -1.80 -55.32
N LEU A 32 0.37 -2.98 -55.91
CA LEU A 32 0.86 -3.21 -57.27
C LEU A 32 -0.31 -3.00 -58.23
N ASP A 33 -0.16 -2.08 -59.18
CA ASP A 33 -1.18 -1.74 -60.19
C ASP A 33 -0.69 -2.20 -61.57
N VAL A 34 -1.37 -3.15 -62.17
CA VAL A 34 -0.85 -3.91 -63.33
C VAL A 34 -1.77 -3.78 -64.52
N PHE A 35 -1.18 -3.58 -65.71
CA PHE A 35 -1.83 -3.83 -67.00
C PHE A 35 -1.35 -5.17 -67.55
N LEU A 36 -2.27 -6.12 -67.72
CA LEU A 36 -2.00 -7.44 -68.28
C LEU A 36 -2.17 -7.42 -69.80
N LEU A 37 -1.12 -7.79 -70.52
CA LEU A 37 -1.03 -7.71 -71.97
C LEU A 37 -0.69 -9.09 -72.58
N ASP A 38 -1.15 -9.32 -73.81
CA ASP A 38 -0.67 -10.40 -74.69
C ASP A 38 -0.09 -9.77 -75.97
N ASN A 39 1.24 -9.78 -76.08
CA ASN A 39 1.97 -9.15 -77.18
C ASN A 39 1.59 -7.67 -77.41
N GLY A 40 1.54 -6.91 -76.32
CA GLY A 40 1.19 -5.48 -76.28
C GLY A 40 -0.31 -5.18 -76.37
N VAL A 41 -1.17 -6.19 -76.47
CA VAL A 41 -2.64 -6.01 -76.51
C VAL A 41 -3.24 -6.30 -75.13
N PRO A 42 -4.05 -5.39 -74.55
CA PRO A 42 -4.70 -5.64 -73.28
C PRO A 42 -5.55 -6.93 -73.27
N ILE A 43 -5.38 -7.73 -72.22
CA ILE A 43 -6.21 -8.91 -71.98
C ILE A 43 -7.52 -8.46 -71.34
N ASN A 44 -8.66 -8.80 -71.94
CA ASN A 44 -9.96 -8.50 -71.34
C ASN A 44 -10.21 -9.44 -70.14
N LEU A 45 -10.41 -8.86 -68.96
CA LEU A 45 -10.60 -9.58 -67.69
C LEU A 45 -12.09 -9.79 -67.32
N THR A 46 -13.04 -9.45 -68.19
CA THR A 46 -14.48 -9.64 -67.90
C THR A 46 -14.79 -11.11 -67.61
N GLY A 47 -15.34 -11.37 -66.42
CA GLY A 47 -15.67 -12.72 -65.95
C GLY A 47 -14.47 -13.57 -65.53
N HIS A 48 -13.32 -12.93 -65.30
CA HIS A 48 -12.12 -13.55 -64.75
C HIS A 48 -11.89 -13.14 -63.30
N GLU A 49 -11.09 -13.94 -62.60
CA GLU A 49 -10.49 -13.58 -61.31
C GLU A 49 -8.97 -13.49 -61.49
N VAL A 50 -8.32 -12.63 -60.70
CA VAL A 50 -6.85 -12.49 -60.72
C VAL A 50 -6.28 -12.75 -59.34
N ARG A 51 -5.15 -13.44 -59.29
CA ARG A 51 -4.40 -13.71 -58.05
C ARG A 51 -2.93 -13.47 -58.27
N ILE A 52 -2.23 -13.10 -57.20
CA ILE A 52 -0.78 -13.03 -57.18
C ILE A 52 -0.24 -14.12 -56.26
N TYR A 53 0.64 -14.94 -56.81
CA TYR A 53 1.44 -15.89 -56.06
C TYR A 53 2.85 -15.34 -55.92
N GLY A 54 3.49 -15.56 -54.78
CA GLY A 54 4.85 -15.10 -54.58
C GLY A 54 5.65 -15.97 -53.63
N LYS A 55 6.96 -16.02 -53.86
CA LYS A 55 7.93 -16.74 -53.05
C LYS A 55 8.95 -15.77 -52.49
N LYS A 56 9.05 -15.73 -51.17
CA LYS A 56 10.00 -14.89 -50.44
C LYS A 56 11.39 -15.53 -50.45
N ALA A 57 12.42 -14.73 -50.16
CA ALA A 57 13.80 -15.21 -50.08
C ALA A 57 14.04 -16.23 -48.95
N ASP A 58 13.20 -16.25 -47.92
CA ASP A 58 13.22 -17.28 -46.86
C ASP A 58 12.53 -18.60 -47.27
N GLY A 59 11.99 -18.67 -48.50
CA GLY A 59 11.31 -19.83 -49.06
C GLY A 59 9.82 -19.89 -48.76
N THR A 60 9.27 -18.99 -47.93
CA THR A 60 7.84 -18.98 -47.62
C THR A 60 7.02 -18.25 -48.68
N GLU A 61 5.78 -18.69 -48.86
CA GLU A 61 4.96 -18.32 -50.01
C GLU A 61 3.83 -17.36 -49.61
N ILE A 62 3.30 -16.62 -50.58
CA ILE A 62 2.08 -15.83 -50.47
C ILE A 62 1.12 -16.19 -51.60
N TYR A 63 -0.17 -16.07 -51.34
CA TYR A 63 -1.21 -16.29 -52.33
C TYR A 63 -2.38 -15.36 -52.02
N ASN A 64 -2.47 -14.26 -52.77
CA ASN A 64 -3.43 -13.19 -52.49
C ASN A 64 -4.35 -12.98 -53.69
N ASP A 65 -5.61 -12.69 -53.41
CA ASP A 65 -6.56 -12.21 -54.41
C ASP A 65 -6.19 -10.79 -54.86
N GLY A 66 -6.46 -10.48 -56.13
CA GLY A 66 -6.38 -9.15 -56.68
C GLY A 66 -7.75 -8.57 -57.02
N GLU A 67 -7.79 -7.26 -57.19
CA GLU A 67 -8.97 -6.50 -57.58
C GLU A 67 -8.85 -6.09 -59.05
N ILE A 68 -9.83 -6.44 -59.88
CA ILE A 68 -9.88 -5.97 -61.28
C ILE A 68 -10.44 -4.55 -61.28
N THR A 69 -9.65 -3.59 -61.75
CA THR A 69 -10.00 -2.16 -61.73
C THR A 69 -10.48 -1.65 -63.08
N GLU A 70 -10.03 -2.25 -64.19
CA GLU A 70 -10.55 -1.98 -65.54
C GLU A 70 -10.55 -3.26 -66.39
N GLU A 71 -11.70 -3.94 -66.48
CA GLU A 71 -11.82 -5.25 -67.13
C GLU A 71 -11.35 -5.22 -68.60
N THR A 72 -11.86 -4.28 -69.41
CA THR A 72 -11.59 -4.23 -70.86
C THR A 72 -10.17 -3.80 -71.20
N ASN A 73 -9.47 -3.16 -70.25
CA ASN A 73 -8.09 -2.69 -70.41
C ASN A 73 -7.08 -3.59 -69.69
N GLY A 74 -7.51 -4.72 -69.15
CA GLY A 74 -6.61 -5.66 -68.49
C GLY A 74 -5.99 -5.15 -67.20
N ARG A 75 -6.62 -4.17 -66.53
CA ARG A 75 -6.04 -3.53 -65.35
C ARG A 75 -6.53 -4.17 -64.06
N CYS A 76 -5.59 -4.52 -63.18
CA CYS A 76 -5.87 -5.06 -61.86
C CYS A 76 -4.85 -4.61 -60.80
N GLN A 77 -5.21 -4.79 -59.53
CA GLN A 77 -4.43 -4.35 -58.39
C GLN A 77 -4.26 -5.46 -57.35
N PHE A 78 -3.10 -5.48 -56.71
CA PHE A 78 -2.78 -6.41 -55.62
C PHE A 78 -2.25 -5.66 -54.42
N GLU A 79 -2.78 -5.94 -53.23
CA GLU A 79 -2.20 -5.42 -51.99
C GLU A 79 -0.87 -6.13 -51.70
N LEU A 80 0.18 -5.34 -51.47
CA LEU A 80 1.45 -5.83 -50.93
C LEU A 80 1.35 -5.86 -49.40
N THR A 81 0.84 -6.97 -48.87
CA THR A 81 0.59 -7.14 -47.44
C THR A 81 1.87 -7.13 -46.61
N SER A 82 1.75 -6.90 -45.31
CA SER A 82 2.89 -7.00 -44.38
C SER A 82 3.60 -8.35 -44.42
N GLN A 83 2.86 -9.44 -44.71
CA GLN A 83 3.42 -10.78 -44.89
C GLN A 83 4.18 -10.94 -46.22
N ALA A 84 3.67 -10.33 -47.31
CA ALA A 84 4.39 -10.27 -48.59
C ALA A 84 5.71 -9.50 -48.44
N LEU A 85 5.70 -8.45 -47.62
CA LEU A 85 6.83 -7.55 -47.38
C LEU A 85 7.64 -7.89 -46.12
N ALA A 86 7.49 -9.10 -45.56
CA ALA A 86 8.11 -9.45 -44.28
C ALA A 86 9.64 -9.66 -44.38
N VAL A 87 10.15 -10.06 -45.55
CA VAL A 87 11.57 -10.38 -45.76
C VAL A 87 12.20 -9.33 -46.67
N ALA A 88 13.22 -8.63 -46.17
CA ALA A 88 13.92 -7.59 -46.92
C ALA A 88 14.89 -8.16 -47.97
N GLN A 89 14.33 -8.61 -49.10
CA GLN A 89 15.02 -9.10 -50.29
C GLN A 89 14.02 -9.11 -51.46
N ASP A 90 14.40 -9.69 -52.61
CA ASP A 90 13.48 -9.90 -53.73
C ASP A 90 12.36 -10.87 -53.32
N LEU A 91 11.12 -10.44 -53.55
CA LEU A 91 9.93 -11.27 -53.60
C LEU A 91 9.70 -11.64 -55.08
N GLU A 92 9.85 -12.91 -55.41
CA GLU A 92 9.55 -13.43 -56.75
C GLU A 92 8.05 -13.69 -56.86
N VAL A 93 7.39 -13.15 -57.87
CA VAL A 93 5.92 -13.19 -58.01
C VAL A 93 5.48 -13.58 -59.42
N GLN A 94 4.27 -14.11 -59.51
CA GLN A 94 3.59 -14.41 -60.76
C GLN A 94 2.10 -14.09 -60.60
N ILE A 95 1.49 -13.55 -61.66
CA ILE A 95 0.05 -13.27 -61.68
C ILE A 95 -0.65 -14.39 -62.44
N ILE A 96 -1.77 -14.85 -61.87
CA ILE A 96 -2.54 -15.99 -62.35
C ILE A 96 -3.98 -15.54 -62.59
N LEU A 97 -4.50 -15.82 -63.78
CA LEU A 97 -5.89 -15.62 -64.13
C LEU A 97 -6.67 -16.92 -63.91
N PHE A 98 -7.86 -16.77 -63.36
CA PHE A 98 -8.82 -17.85 -63.18
C PHE A 98 -10.11 -17.57 -63.94
N LYS A 99 -10.79 -18.63 -64.36
CA LYS A 99 -12.18 -18.60 -64.81
C LYS A 99 -12.90 -19.82 -64.28
N ASP A 100 -14.04 -19.64 -63.64
CA ASP A 100 -14.84 -20.74 -63.08
C ASP A 100 -14.00 -21.66 -62.16
N ASN A 101 -13.11 -21.09 -61.33
CA ASN A 101 -12.15 -21.77 -60.46
C ASN A 101 -11.07 -22.62 -61.17
N VAL A 102 -10.86 -22.44 -62.46
CA VAL A 102 -9.78 -23.09 -63.22
C VAL A 102 -8.71 -22.06 -63.57
N GLU A 103 -7.44 -22.40 -63.31
CA GLU A 103 -6.29 -21.61 -63.78
C GLU A 103 -6.26 -21.65 -65.31
N ILE A 104 -6.24 -20.49 -65.94
CA ILE A 104 -6.30 -20.38 -67.41
C ILE A 104 -5.05 -19.74 -68.01
N LEU A 105 -4.33 -18.90 -67.26
CA LEU A 105 -3.17 -18.18 -67.75
C LEU A 105 -2.32 -17.68 -66.59
N SER A 106 -1.00 -17.77 -66.74
CA SER A 106 -0.03 -17.27 -65.78
C SER A 106 1.02 -16.43 -66.49
N THR A 107 1.41 -15.31 -65.90
CA THR A 107 2.49 -14.45 -66.44
C THR A 107 3.85 -15.14 -66.34
N GLN A 108 4.93 -14.60 -66.91
CA GLN A 108 6.26 -15.01 -66.45
C GLN A 108 6.50 -14.52 -65.02
N PRO A 109 7.33 -15.21 -64.21
CA PRO A 109 7.74 -14.68 -62.92
C PRO A 109 8.51 -13.37 -63.05
N PHE A 110 8.27 -12.44 -62.12
CA PHE A 110 9.00 -11.17 -62.02
C PHE A 110 9.26 -10.85 -60.55
N LYS A 111 9.98 -9.76 -60.27
CA LYS A 111 10.46 -9.46 -58.92
C LYS A 111 9.95 -8.14 -58.37
N ILE A 112 9.66 -8.15 -57.07
CA ILE A 112 9.45 -6.96 -56.27
C ILE A 112 10.60 -6.87 -55.26
N HIS A 113 11.38 -5.80 -55.32
CA HIS A 113 12.50 -5.59 -54.41
C HIS A 113 12.03 -5.01 -53.07
N VAL A 114 12.06 -5.81 -52.01
CA VAL A 114 11.67 -5.37 -50.66
C VAL A 114 12.86 -4.74 -49.95
N VAL A 115 12.81 -3.42 -49.79
CA VAL A 115 13.81 -2.62 -49.10
C VAL A 115 13.62 -2.73 -47.60
N LYS A 116 14.69 -3.04 -46.87
CA LYS A 116 14.69 -3.13 -45.41
C LYS A 116 14.18 -1.84 -44.77
N SER A 117 13.21 -1.96 -43.85
CA SER A 117 12.78 -0.83 -43.04
C SER A 117 13.84 -0.49 -41.99
N LEU A 118 14.07 0.81 -41.76
CA LEU A 118 14.94 1.29 -40.67
C LEU A 118 14.25 1.17 -39.30
N ILE A 119 12.92 1.07 -39.27
CA ILE A 119 12.13 0.91 -38.05
C ILE A 119 12.02 -0.59 -37.76
N SER A 120 12.79 -1.08 -36.78
CA SER A 120 12.72 -2.48 -36.33
C SER A 120 11.78 -2.61 -35.12
N SER A 121 11.05 -3.72 -35.03
CA SER A 121 10.22 -4.07 -33.86
C SER A 121 11.04 -4.03 -32.57
N GLY A 122 12.29 -4.48 -32.61
CA GLY A 122 13.22 -4.45 -31.48
C GLY A 122 13.53 -3.03 -30.97
N SER A 123 13.52 -2.00 -31.82
CA SER A 123 13.74 -0.61 -31.38
C SER A 123 12.57 -0.05 -30.56
N VAL A 124 11.35 -0.50 -30.86
CA VAL A 124 10.14 -0.15 -30.11
C VAL A 124 10.06 -0.95 -28.80
N GLU A 125 10.36 -2.25 -28.86
CA GLU A 125 10.41 -3.13 -27.69
C GLU A 125 11.47 -2.68 -26.68
N SER A 126 12.71 -2.39 -27.11
CA SER A 126 13.78 -1.91 -26.21
C SER A 126 13.47 -0.55 -25.58
N SER A 127 12.75 0.33 -26.27
CA SER A 127 12.32 1.61 -25.68
C SER A 127 11.27 1.41 -24.58
N ASN A 128 10.33 0.48 -24.79
CA ASN A 128 9.33 0.10 -23.79
C ASN A 128 9.96 -0.63 -22.60
N GLU A 129 10.91 -1.54 -22.86
CA GLU A 129 11.67 -2.27 -21.83
C GLU A 129 12.52 -1.32 -20.98
N TYR A 130 13.18 -0.33 -21.60
CA TYR A 130 13.90 0.70 -20.87
C TYR A 130 12.96 1.53 -19.98
N GLY A 131 11.78 1.92 -20.49
CA GLY A 131 10.77 2.61 -19.68
C GLY A 131 10.29 1.78 -18.50
N ALA A 132 10.01 0.49 -18.70
CA ALA A 132 9.61 -0.42 -17.64
C ALA A 132 10.70 -0.62 -16.58
N LEU A 133 11.97 -0.70 -16.99
CA LEU A 133 13.10 -0.79 -16.06
C LEU A 133 13.28 0.48 -15.23
N VAL A 134 13.12 1.67 -15.83
CA VAL A 134 13.18 2.94 -15.09
C VAL A 134 12.07 3.00 -14.04
N VAL A 135 10.83 2.62 -14.39
CA VAL A 135 9.71 2.59 -13.44
C VAL A 135 9.97 1.58 -12.31
N LEU A 136 10.45 0.38 -12.63
CA LEU A 136 10.79 -0.64 -11.62
C LEU A 136 11.87 -0.14 -10.65
N TYR A 137 12.86 0.58 -11.16
CA TYR A 137 13.94 1.14 -10.35
C TYR A 137 13.44 2.21 -9.37
N GLN A 138 12.52 3.09 -9.82
CA GLN A 138 11.90 4.09 -8.93
C GLN A 138 11.07 3.43 -7.83
N ASN A 139 10.24 2.44 -8.18
CA ASN A 139 9.44 1.70 -7.20
C ASN A 139 10.32 1.01 -6.14
N LEU A 140 11.53 0.57 -6.51
CA LEU A 140 12.47 -0.05 -5.58
C LEU A 140 13.05 0.96 -4.59
N TYR A 141 13.35 2.18 -5.02
CA TYR A 141 13.77 3.26 -4.11
C TYR A 141 12.66 3.67 -3.15
N GLU A 142 11.43 3.85 -3.65
CA GLU A 142 10.28 4.17 -2.80
C GLU A 142 10.03 3.07 -1.76
N ALA A 143 10.14 1.79 -2.15
CA ALA A 143 10.03 0.67 -1.23
C ALA A 143 11.19 0.64 -0.20
N TYR A 144 12.40 0.97 -0.61
CA TYR A 144 13.56 1.05 0.29
C TYR A 144 13.39 2.15 1.34
N ASP A 145 12.99 3.35 0.92
CA ASP A 145 12.75 4.48 1.81
C ASP A 145 11.64 4.15 2.83
N LEU A 146 10.54 3.55 2.38
CA LEU A 146 9.49 3.06 3.26
C LEU A 146 10.01 2.02 4.26
N MET A 147 10.89 1.10 3.83
CA MET A 147 11.46 0.08 4.71
C MET A 147 12.37 0.68 5.80
N VAL A 148 13.12 1.74 5.46
CA VAL A 148 13.94 2.49 6.42
C VAL A 148 13.06 3.20 7.45
N GLU A 149 11.97 3.83 7.00
CA GLU A 149 11.01 4.49 7.90
C GLU A 149 10.33 3.49 8.85
N ILE A 150 9.89 2.34 8.34
CA ILE A 150 9.34 1.25 9.17
C ILE A 150 10.35 0.76 10.20
N ALA A 151 11.61 0.56 9.81
CA ALA A 151 12.65 0.10 10.73
C ALA A 151 12.92 1.11 11.86
N ALA A 152 12.91 2.40 11.55
CA ALA A 152 13.00 3.46 12.57
C ALA A 152 11.79 3.43 13.52
N GLY A 153 10.57 3.33 12.98
CA GLY A 153 9.36 3.25 13.79
C GLY A 153 9.32 2.03 14.73
N ILE A 154 9.79 0.86 14.28
CA ILE A 154 9.89 -0.34 15.13
C ILE A 154 10.85 -0.11 16.31
N LYS A 155 11.96 0.58 16.08
CA LYS A 155 12.93 0.89 17.14
C LYS A 155 12.33 1.79 18.22
N ASP A 156 11.57 2.80 17.83
CA ASP A 156 10.89 3.71 18.77
C ASP A 156 9.82 2.97 19.59
N VAL A 157 9.06 2.08 18.96
CA VAL A 157 8.08 1.23 19.66
C VAL A 157 8.78 0.30 20.65
N ALA A 158 9.88 -0.34 20.27
CA ALA A 158 10.64 -1.22 21.15
C ALA A 158 11.12 -0.48 22.41
N ALA A 159 11.69 0.72 22.24
CA ALA A 159 12.14 1.55 23.37
C ALA A 159 10.99 1.94 24.32
N ALA A 160 9.81 2.28 23.78
CA ALA A 160 8.64 2.61 24.58
C ALA A 160 8.10 1.41 25.38
N VAL A 161 8.12 0.22 24.78
CA VAL A 161 7.71 -1.03 25.44
C VAL A 161 8.66 -1.39 26.57
N GLU A 162 9.97 -1.31 26.35
CA GLU A 162 10.99 -1.57 27.38
C GLU A 162 10.83 -0.64 28.59
N GLY A 163 10.69 0.68 28.36
CA GLY A 163 10.49 1.64 29.45
C GLY A 163 9.20 1.41 30.25
N THR A 164 8.11 1.00 29.60
CA THR A 164 6.86 0.67 30.29
C THR A 164 6.98 -0.61 31.11
N ALA A 165 7.66 -1.63 30.59
CA ALA A 165 7.88 -2.89 31.29
C ALA A 165 8.74 -2.70 32.55
N GLU A 166 9.81 -1.89 32.46
CA GLU A 166 10.66 -1.54 33.60
C GLU A 166 9.87 -0.79 34.68
N SER A 167 9.12 0.25 34.29
CA SER A 167 8.24 0.99 35.21
C SER A 167 7.24 0.08 35.93
N ASN A 168 6.60 -0.83 35.20
CA ASN A 168 5.66 -1.79 35.77
C ASN A 168 6.33 -2.77 36.73
N ASN A 169 7.51 -3.29 36.40
CA ASN A 169 8.24 -4.21 37.27
C ASN A 169 8.68 -3.51 38.57
N ASN A 170 9.17 -2.27 38.48
CA ASN A 170 9.54 -1.46 39.64
C ASN A 170 8.34 -1.20 40.57
N MET A 171 7.17 -0.89 40.00
CA MET A 171 5.92 -0.77 40.75
C MET A 171 5.49 -2.09 41.42
N ILE A 172 5.60 -3.22 40.71
CA ILE A 172 5.29 -4.55 41.27
C ILE A 172 6.21 -4.87 42.45
N GLN A 173 7.52 -4.64 42.32
CA GLN A 173 8.48 -4.88 43.40
C GLN A 173 8.19 -4.01 44.62
N ALA A 174 7.85 -2.74 44.41
CA ALA A 174 7.44 -1.85 45.49
C ALA A 174 6.16 -2.36 46.17
N CYS A 175 5.16 -2.80 45.40
CA CYS A 175 3.91 -3.37 45.93
C CYS A 175 4.11 -4.70 46.68
N MET A 176 5.07 -5.52 46.28
CA MET A 176 5.39 -6.76 46.99
C MET A 176 6.08 -6.51 48.33
N ASN A 177 6.78 -5.38 48.47
CA ASN A 177 7.56 -5.00 49.64
C ASN A 177 6.93 -3.81 50.37
N TYR A 178 5.67 -3.92 50.83
CA TYR A 178 5.05 -2.98 51.78
C TYR A 178 5.89 -2.90 53.07
N THR A 179 6.98 -2.14 53.03
CA THR A 179 8.03 -2.16 54.05
C THR A 179 7.88 -1.02 55.03
N ASP A 180 7.16 0.05 54.65
CA ASP A 180 6.98 1.22 55.48
C ASP A 180 5.55 1.36 56.00
N TYR A 181 5.48 1.59 57.31
CA TYR A 181 4.25 1.70 58.07
C TYR A 181 4.32 2.90 59.02
N LYS A 182 3.30 3.75 59.00
CA LYS A 182 3.22 4.93 59.86
C LYS A 182 1.88 5.01 60.57
N ILE A 183 1.88 5.19 61.88
CA ILE A 183 0.68 5.56 62.65
C ILE A 183 0.85 6.99 63.14
N VAL A 184 -0.15 7.83 62.93
CA VAL A 184 -0.15 9.22 63.40
C VAL A 184 -1.48 9.53 64.08
N ASN A 185 -1.41 10.14 65.27
CA ASN A 185 -2.60 10.68 65.92
C ASN A 185 -3.05 11.94 65.18
N ILE A 186 -4.36 12.10 64.98
CA ILE A 186 -4.92 13.18 64.19
C ILE A 186 -5.45 14.27 65.14
N PRO A 187 -4.82 15.45 65.21
CA PRO A 187 -5.28 16.55 66.04
C PRO A 187 -6.47 17.28 65.40
N SER A 188 -7.04 18.26 66.11
CA SER A 188 -8.16 19.05 65.58
C SER A 188 -7.79 20.08 64.50
N VAL A 189 -6.50 20.27 64.26
CA VAL A 189 -5.95 21.18 63.25
C VAL A 189 -5.41 20.37 62.09
N GLU A 190 -5.60 20.88 60.88
CA GLU A 190 -5.06 20.30 59.66
C GLU A 190 -3.54 20.11 59.76
N THR A 191 -3.10 18.84 59.75
CA THR A 191 -1.72 18.44 60.02
C THR A 191 -1.22 17.48 58.96
N GLU A 192 0.01 17.69 58.49
CA GLU A 192 0.68 16.76 57.58
C GLU A 192 1.00 15.44 58.31
N VAL A 193 0.31 14.37 57.94
CA VAL A 193 0.49 13.03 58.50
C VAL A 193 1.43 12.17 57.65
N LEU A 194 1.61 12.51 56.37
CA LEU A 194 2.63 11.94 55.47
C LEU A 194 3.11 13.02 54.51
N ASN A 195 4.43 13.09 54.27
CA ASN A 195 5.03 13.98 53.28
C ASN A 195 6.31 13.31 52.78
N ILE A 196 6.29 12.78 51.57
CA ILE A 196 7.39 12.00 50.99
C ILE A 196 7.67 12.49 49.58
N THR A 197 8.94 12.71 49.28
CA THR A 197 9.45 12.96 47.94
C THR A 197 10.02 11.68 47.33
N GLY A 198 9.88 11.52 46.02
CA GLY A 198 10.25 10.32 45.26
C GLY A 198 9.04 9.70 44.56
N SER A 199 9.21 8.51 44.02
CA SER A 199 8.13 7.73 43.42
C SER A 199 7.77 6.54 44.31
N GLY A 200 6.52 6.10 44.25
CA GLY A 200 6.02 5.05 45.12
C GLY A 200 4.51 4.91 45.05
N PHE A 201 3.94 4.32 46.08
CA PHE A 201 2.51 4.14 46.20
C PHE A 201 2.04 4.05 47.66
N VAL A 202 0.74 4.25 47.87
CA VAL A 202 0.06 3.95 49.14
C VAL A 202 -0.76 2.69 48.95
N GLY A 203 -0.61 1.74 49.88
CA GLY A 203 -1.35 0.48 49.89
C GLY A 203 -2.64 0.55 50.69
N ASN A 204 -2.59 1.02 51.94
CA ASN A 204 -3.76 1.12 52.81
C ASN A 204 -3.73 2.37 53.68
N LEU A 205 -4.93 2.91 53.96
CA LEU A 205 -5.18 3.90 55.01
C LEU A 205 -6.16 3.30 56.02
N GLY A 206 -5.70 3.03 57.24
CA GLY A 206 -6.55 2.64 58.37
C GLY A 206 -6.90 3.86 59.21
N ILE A 207 -8.17 4.25 59.25
CA ILE A 207 -8.66 5.43 59.95
C ILE A 207 -9.41 4.96 61.20
N ASN A 208 -8.98 5.40 62.37
CA ASN A 208 -9.69 5.19 63.63
C ASN A 208 -10.31 6.52 64.07
N VAL A 209 -11.61 6.50 64.35
CA VAL A 209 -12.40 7.66 64.74
C VAL A 209 -13.04 7.40 66.10
N THR A 210 -12.92 8.34 67.02
CA THR A 210 -13.67 8.34 68.28
C THR A 210 -15.17 8.38 68.03
N SER A 211 -15.97 7.74 68.90
CA SER A 211 -17.43 7.77 68.82
C SER A 211 -17.98 9.21 68.74
N GLY A 212 -18.79 9.49 67.72
CA GLY A 212 -19.35 10.82 67.46
C GLY A 212 -18.37 11.82 66.81
N GLY A 213 -17.14 11.41 66.52
CA GLY A 213 -16.12 12.21 65.83
C GLY A 213 -16.25 12.19 64.31
N LEU A 214 -15.48 13.06 63.65
CA LEU A 214 -15.33 13.13 62.20
C LEU A 214 -13.85 13.43 61.91
N ILE A 215 -13.22 12.66 61.03
CA ILE A 215 -11.86 12.91 60.53
C ILE A 215 -11.94 13.28 59.06
N THR A 216 -11.28 14.37 58.67
CA THR A 216 -11.11 14.81 57.29
C THR A 216 -9.70 14.51 56.82
N ILE A 217 -9.55 13.98 55.61
CA ILE A 217 -8.27 13.60 55.00
C ILE A 217 -8.19 14.20 53.61
N LYS A 218 -7.06 14.86 53.34
CA LYS A 218 -6.67 15.36 52.03
C LYS A 218 -5.42 14.64 51.56
N ILE A 219 -5.43 14.15 50.33
CA ILE A 219 -4.30 13.48 49.70
C ILE A 219 -3.90 14.29 48.48
N TYR A 220 -2.64 14.69 48.45
CA TYR A 220 -1.99 15.35 47.33
C TYR A 220 -1.01 14.37 46.67
N ILE A 221 -1.11 14.22 45.36
CA ILE A 221 -0.17 13.43 44.55
C ILE A 221 0.51 14.39 43.60
N ASP A 222 1.84 14.38 43.59
CA ASP A 222 2.65 15.22 42.72
C ASP A 222 2.21 16.71 42.77
N ASP A 223 1.98 17.19 43.99
CA ASP A 223 1.49 18.54 44.35
C ASP A 223 0.04 18.89 43.98
N GLU A 224 -0.73 17.97 43.40
CA GLU A 224 -2.15 18.18 43.06
C GLU A 224 -3.08 17.51 44.08
N LEU A 225 -4.14 18.21 44.52
CA LEU A 225 -5.16 17.63 45.40
C LEU A 225 -5.90 16.51 44.65
N PHE A 226 -5.70 15.28 45.11
CA PHE A 226 -6.24 14.08 44.48
C PHE A 226 -7.51 13.58 45.18
N PHE A 227 -7.51 13.56 46.52
CA PHE A 227 -8.69 13.23 47.33
C PHE A 227 -8.90 14.23 48.46
N ASP A 228 -10.17 14.53 48.74
CA ASP A 228 -10.63 15.19 49.96
C ASP A 228 -11.90 14.46 50.42
N PHE A 229 -11.86 13.86 51.61
CA PHE A 229 -12.99 13.11 52.14
C PHE A 229 -13.00 13.12 53.67
N SER A 230 -14.15 12.79 54.26
CA SER A 230 -14.31 12.68 55.71
C SER A 230 -14.94 11.36 56.14
N ARG A 231 -14.57 10.86 57.33
CA ARG A 231 -15.08 9.62 57.95
C ARG A 231 -15.44 9.83 59.41
N ASN A 232 -16.60 9.33 59.80
CA ASN A 232 -17.11 9.33 61.18
C ASN A 232 -17.16 7.92 61.81
N VAL A 233 -16.56 6.95 61.13
CA VAL A 233 -16.49 5.54 61.54
C VAL A 233 -15.10 5.00 61.22
N ASN A 234 -14.66 4.01 62.00
CA ASN A 234 -13.42 3.29 61.69
C ASN A 234 -13.50 2.72 60.29
N THR A 235 -12.53 3.05 59.45
CA THR A 235 -12.55 2.74 58.02
C THR A 235 -11.18 2.25 57.60
N ILE A 236 -11.11 1.22 56.75
CA ILE A 236 -9.89 0.88 56.03
C ILE A 236 -10.13 1.18 54.55
N ILE A 237 -9.26 1.99 53.96
CA ILE A 237 -9.26 2.29 52.53
C ILE A 237 -8.06 1.60 51.91
N SER A 238 -8.33 0.65 51.02
CA SER A 238 -7.31 -0.12 50.32
C SER A 238 -7.15 0.35 48.88
N PHE A 239 -5.90 0.54 48.50
CA PHE A 239 -5.45 0.99 47.18
C PHE A 239 -4.57 -0.11 46.58
N GLY A 240 -5.18 -1.20 46.14
CA GLY A 240 -4.45 -2.33 45.56
C GLY A 240 -5.30 -3.58 45.37
N GLY A 241 -5.31 -4.10 44.15
CA GLY A 241 -5.96 -5.35 43.77
C GLY A 241 -5.14 -6.57 44.16
N GLY A 242 -5.05 -6.86 45.45
CA GLY A 242 -4.66 -8.18 45.95
C GLY A 242 -5.91 -8.92 46.42
N THR A 243 -6.08 -10.19 46.04
CA THR A 243 -7.19 -11.04 46.50
C THR A 243 -7.13 -11.21 48.02
N SER A 244 -7.75 -10.28 48.75
CA SER A 244 -8.04 -10.40 50.17
C SER A 244 -9.31 -9.60 50.44
N TYR A 245 -10.37 -10.34 50.71
CA TYR A 245 -11.73 -9.85 50.93
C TYR A 245 -11.80 -8.83 52.09
N ALA A 246 -11.90 -7.53 51.74
CA ALA A 246 -12.42 -6.42 52.56
C ALA A 246 -12.03 -5.12 51.82
N LEU A 247 -12.85 -4.17 51.37
CA LEU A 247 -14.23 -3.77 51.65
C LEU A 247 -14.72 -3.00 50.41
N LEU A 248 -15.62 -3.59 49.62
CA LEU A 248 -16.34 -2.88 48.54
C LEU A 248 -17.38 -1.88 49.10
N ARG A 249 -17.56 -1.82 50.42
CA ARG A 249 -18.67 -1.11 51.08
C ARG A 249 -18.45 0.38 51.29
N ASP A 250 -17.21 0.86 51.38
CA ASP A 250 -16.95 2.27 51.74
C ASP A 250 -16.55 3.17 50.57
N MET A 251 -16.32 2.59 49.38
CA MET A 251 -15.96 3.34 48.17
C MET A 251 -17.12 4.18 47.61
N SER A 252 -18.36 3.72 47.78
CA SER A 252 -19.58 4.46 47.39
C SER A 252 -19.82 5.71 48.25
N ALA A 253 -19.09 5.86 49.36
CA ALA A 253 -19.16 7.01 50.27
C ALA A 253 -18.01 8.01 50.07
N LEU A 254 -17.07 7.76 49.16
CA LEU A 254 -16.07 8.75 48.74
C LEU A 254 -16.76 9.77 47.81
N LYS A 255 -17.48 10.72 48.41
CA LYS A 255 -17.92 11.92 47.71
C LYS A 255 -16.69 12.80 47.52
N GLN A 256 -16.26 12.97 46.28
CA GLN A 256 -15.62 14.22 45.89
C GLN A 256 -16.64 15.32 46.23
N ASP A 257 -16.23 16.40 46.90
CA ASP A 257 -17.10 17.57 47.10
C ASP A 257 -17.26 18.37 45.78
N ASN A 258 -17.40 17.66 44.66
CA ASN A 258 -17.83 18.17 43.37
C ASN A 258 -19.04 17.34 42.89
N PRO A 259 -20.28 17.87 42.97
CA PRO A 259 -21.52 17.10 42.86
C PRO A 259 -21.85 16.58 41.44
N SER A 260 -20.93 16.64 40.48
CA SER A 260 -21.25 16.40 39.06
C SER A 260 -20.62 15.16 38.43
N GLN A 261 -19.64 14.48 39.04
CA GLN A 261 -19.18 13.16 38.56
C GLN A 261 -18.67 12.26 39.69
N PRO A 262 -19.35 11.14 40.03
CA PRO A 262 -18.72 10.12 40.87
C PRO A 262 -17.54 9.51 40.13
N LEU A 263 -16.40 9.36 40.80
CA LEU A 263 -15.30 8.55 40.27
C LEU A 263 -15.83 7.15 39.96
N SER A 264 -15.71 6.73 38.71
CA SER A 264 -16.08 5.37 38.34
C SER A 264 -15.24 4.40 39.18
N ALA A 265 -15.80 3.25 39.56
CA ALA A 265 -15.06 2.19 40.21
C ALA A 265 -13.85 1.69 39.39
N SER A 266 -13.63 2.17 38.15
CA SER A 266 -12.41 1.95 37.36
C SER A 266 -11.29 2.97 37.61
N ALA A 267 -11.59 4.20 38.03
CA ALA A 267 -10.57 5.24 38.23
C ALA A 267 -9.70 5.03 39.50
N VAL A 268 -10.19 4.26 40.47
CA VAL A 268 -9.49 3.90 41.73
C VAL A 268 -8.92 2.47 41.67
N ARG A 269 -9.06 1.76 40.53
CA ARG A 269 -8.48 0.42 40.33
C ARG A 269 -6.96 0.46 40.13
N SER A 270 -6.41 1.59 39.72
CA SER A 270 -4.97 1.82 39.73
C SER A 270 -4.52 2.02 41.17
N ILE A 271 -3.51 1.27 41.61
CA ILE A 271 -2.73 1.53 42.82
C ILE A 271 -2.53 3.04 42.99
N LEU A 272 -2.68 3.56 44.22
CA LEU A 272 -2.50 4.99 44.51
C LEU A 272 -1.01 5.33 44.43
N SER A 273 -0.52 5.51 43.20
CA SER A 273 0.88 5.73 42.87
C SER A 273 1.18 7.21 42.73
N PHE A 274 2.43 7.58 42.99
CA PHE A 274 2.96 8.93 42.84
C PHE A 274 4.34 8.84 42.19
N THR A 275 4.70 9.85 41.39
CA THR A 275 5.93 9.83 40.60
C THR A 275 6.98 10.83 41.07
N LYS A 276 6.57 11.83 41.86
CA LYS A 276 7.43 12.89 42.39
C LYS A 276 7.27 13.08 43.89
N ASN A 277 6.04 13.08 44.41
CA ASN A 277 5.78 13.20 45.84
C ASN A 277 4.36 12.78 46.21
N ILE A 278 4.17 12.47 47.49
CA ILE A 278 2.86 12.35 48.12
C ILE A 278 2.81 13.12 49.42
N ARG A 279 1.70 13.84 49.62
CA ARG A 279 1.39 14.49 50.89
C ARG A 279 -0.01 14.11 51.36
N ILE A 280 -0.12 13.63 52.58
CA ILE A 280 -1.39 13.34 53.24
C ILE A 280 -1.54 14.27 54.43
N VAL A 281 -2.67 14.95 54.49
CA VAL A 281 -3.02 15.91 55.51
C VAL A 281 -4.32 15.46 56.17
N ALA A 282 -4.40 15.55 57.50
CA ALA A 282 -5.59 15.12 58.22
C ALA A 282 -5.94 16.07 59.39
N SER A 283 -7.23 16.15 59.72
CA SER A 283 -7.76 16.87 60.88
C SER A 283 -8.97 16.14 61.46
N ALA A 284 -9.14 16.19 62.78
CA ALA A 284 -10.31 15.67 63.47
C ALA A 284 -11.24 16.81 63.92
N ALA A 285 -12.55 16.61 63.90
CA ALA A 285 -13.49 17.58 64.47
C ALA A 285 -13.36 17.70 65.99
N ILE A 286 -12.86 16.65 66.66
CA ILE A 286 -12.69 16.57 68.11
C ILE A 286 -11.28 16.04 68.39
N THR A 287 -10.55 16.68 69.31
CA THR A 287 -9.25 16.21 69.76
C THR A 287 -9.41 15.02 70.71
N ASP A 288 -8.94 13.85 70.30
CA ASP A 288 -8.92 12.61 71.09
C ASP A 288 -7.68 11.80 70.68
N THR A 289 -7.00 11.18 71.65
CA THR A 289 -5.82 10.34 71.41
C THR A 289 -6.12 9.06 70.64
N SER A 290 -7.40 8.71 70.50
CA SER A 290 -7.89 7.54 69.77
C SER A 290 -8.08 7.82 68.27
N ASN A 291 -8.18 9.09 67.88
CA ASN A 291 -8.23 9.50 66.49
C ASN A 291 -6.84 9.30 65.85
N SER A 292 -6.74 8.34 64.93
CA SER A 292 -5.46 8.01 64.29
C SER A 292 -5.62 7.59 62.84
N ILE A 293 -4.56 7.77 62.08
CA ILE A 293 -4.41 7.22 60.73
C ILE A 293 -3.18 6.31 60.69
N GLN A 294 -3.39 5.11 60.15
CA GLN A 294 -2.39 4.12 59.82
C GLN A 294 -2.17 4.17 58.31
N ILE A 295 -0.93 4.29 57.87
CA ILE A 295 -0.57 4.45 56.46
C ILE A 295 0.44 3.38 56.10
N ILE A 296 0.08 2.52 55.14
CA ILE A 296 0.98 1.55 54.54
C ILE A 296 1.36 2.07 53.16
N TYR A 297 2.65 2.18 52.89
CA TYR A 297 3.17 2.70 51.63
C TYR A 297 4.46 1.97 51.23
N GLY A 298 4.88 2.16 49.99
CA GLY A 298 6.16 1.67 49.50
C GLY A 298 6.78 2.65 48.51
N LEU A 299 8.11 2.71 48.50
CA LEU A 299 8.89 3.58 47.62
C LEU A 299 9.54 2.75 46.51
N VAL A 300 9.71 3.36 45.34
CA VAL A 300 10.57 2.84 44.30
C VAL A 300 11.95 3.46 44.50
N GLY A 301 12.98 2.60 44.56
CA GLY A 301 14.38 3.00 44.67
C GLY A 301 14.93 3.60 43.39
#